data_AF-A0A4Q4T0H2-F1
#
_entry.id   AF-A0A4Q4T0H2-F1
#
_cell.length_a   1.000
_cell.length_b   1.000
_cell.length_c   1.000
_cell.angle_alpha   90.00
_cell.angle_beta   90.00
_cell.angle_gamma   90.00
#
_symmetry.space_group_name_H-M   'P 1'
#
loop_
_entity.id
_entity.type
_entity.pdbx_description
1 polymer ?
#
loop_
_entity_poly.entity_id
_entity_poly.type
_entity_poly.pdbx_seq_one_letter_code
_entity_poly.pdbx_strand_id
1 'polypeptide(L)'
;MNPLPQGGMAPFASTREQSIADSVKRSEQFQKAFPNIDWRGAVIEPTVNMYFDLKEKLDQDTREKHEYLFEQILVHLDESDKAEKLFWEARECLVGHPDVLKQFDAVYIRDDRPVSVMLEQLREALKLKAAMVEKMGSDSSSKVAAGTSVGQNKEAVLFGTGESSNI
;
A
#
# COMPACT_ATOMS: atom_id res chain seq x y z
N MET A 1 18.57 15.58 -3.93
CA MET A 1 17.94 14.42 -3.29
C MET A 1 16.66 14.14 -4.05
N ASN A 2 16.57 12.99 -4.72
CA ASN A 2 15.32 12.59 -5.37
C ASN A 2 14.35 12.09 -4.28
N PRO A 3 13.09 12.52 -4.27
CA PRO A 3 12.10 11.95 -3.38
C PRO A 3 11.94 10.46 -3.71
N LEU A 4 11.94 9.62 -2.66
CA LEU A 4 11.61 8.21 -2.79
C LEU A 4 10.24 8.06 -3.47
N PRO A 5 10.07 7.10 -4.40
CA PRO A 5 8.76 6.82 -4.97
C PRO A 5 7.81 6.44 -3.83
N GLN A 6 6.68 7.15 -3.73
CA GLN A 6 5.58 6.90 -2.82
C GLN A 6 4.89 5.57 -3.15
N GLY A 7 5.60 4.45 -2.96
CA GLY A 7 5.10 3.09 -3.06
C GLY A 7 4.70 2.50 -1.70
N GLY A 8 4.60 3.32 -0.67
CA GLY A 8 4.04 2.96 0.63
C GLY A 8 2.51 2.91 0.59
N MET A 9 1.90 2.11 1.46
CA MET A 9 0.44 2.01 1.64
C MET A 9 -0.23 3.38 1.50
N ALA A 10 -1.36 3.47 0.78
CA ALA A 10 -2.13 4.70 0.66
C ALA A 10 -2.33 5.33 2.05
N PRO A 11 -2.17 6.65 2.21
CA PRO A 11 -2.26 7.29 3.52
C PRO A 11 -3.61 6.98 4.15
N PHE A 12 -3.59 6.58 5.42
CA PHE A 12 -4.81 6.42 6.20
C PHE A 12 -5.54 7.77 6.31
N ALA A 13 -6.87 7.71 6.37
CA ALA A 13 -7.71 8.88 6.55
C ALA A 13 -7.48 9.52 7.94
N SER A 14 -8.11 10.68 8.19
CA SER A 14 -8.00 11.37 9.47
C SER A 14 -8.65 10.61 10.65
N THR A 15 -9.57 9.68 10.38
CA THR A 15 -10.25 8.88 11.40
C THR A 15 -10.05 7.38 11.20
N ARG A 16 -10.16 6.61 12.29
CA ARG A 16 -10.09 5.15 12.29
C ARG A 16 -11.19 4.55 11.41
N GLU A 17 -12.42 4.99 11.60
CA GLU A 17 -13.61 4.46 10.92
C GLU A 17 -13.52 4.67 9.41
N GLN A 18 -13.08 5.86 8.98
CA GLN A 18 -12.90 6.13 7.55
C GLN A 18 -11.76 5.31 6.97
N SER A 19 -10.65 5.18 7.70
CA SER A 19 -9.51 4.36 7.29
C SER A 19 -9.86 2.88 7.13
N ILE A 20 -10.72 2.34 8.01
CA ILE A 20 -11.28 0.99 7.91
C ILE A 20 -12.17 0.89 6.68
N ALA A 21 -13.14 1.80 6.52
CA ALA A 21 -14.08 1.77 5.40
C ALA A 21 -13.37 1.83 4.04
N ASP A 22 -12.41 2.74 3.89
CA ASP A 22 -11.63 2.88 2.66
C ASP A 22 -10.76 1.66 2.39
N SER A 23 -10.17 1.07 3.44
CA SER A 23 -9.35 -0.14 3.30
C SER A 23 -10.19 -1.36 2.95
N VAL A 24 -11.40 -1.51 3.51
CA VAL A 24 -12.35 -2.57 3.15
C VAL A 24 -12.75 -2.43 1.68
N LYS A 25 -13.11 -1.23 1.24
CA LYS A 25 -13.46 -0.95 -0.16
C LYS A 25 -12.32 -1.29 -1.13
N ARG A 26 -11.08 -0.89 -0.80
CA ARG A 26 -9.89 -1.24 -1.61
C ARG A 26 -9.60 -2.74 -1.63
N SER A 27 -10.07 -3.47 -0.62
CA SER A 27 -9.79 -4.91 -0.46
C SER A 27 -10.87 -5.81 -1.05
N GLU A 28 -11.93 -5.27 -1.65
CA GLU A 28 -13.03 -6.06 -2.24
C GLU A 28 -12.56 -7.13 -3.24
N GLN A 29 -11.51 -6.82 -4.02
CA GLN A 29 -10.97 -7.76 -5.00
C GLN A 29 -10.16 -8.88 -4.32
N PHE A 30 -9.44 -8.57 -3.24
CA PHE A 30 -8.77 -9.57 -2.41
C PHE A 30 -9.79 -10.46 -1.69
N GLN A 31 -10.89 -9.89 -1.21
CA GLN A 31 -12.00 -10.65 -0.63
C GLN A 31 -12.59 -11.64 -1.64
N LYS A 32 -12.73 -11.26 -2.92
CA LYS A 32 -13.19 -12.17 -3.98
C LYS A 32 -12.19 -13.27 -4.30
N ALA A 33 -10.90 -12.95 -4.31
CA ALA A 33 -9.83 -13.91 -4.58
C ALA A 33 -9.60 -14.89 -3.41
N PHE A 34 -9.87 -14.45 -2.18
CA PHE A 34 -9.66 -15.20 -0.95
C PHE A 34 -10.91 -15.12 -0.05
N PRO A 35 -12.03 -15.74 -0.45
CA PRO A 35 -13.32 -15.57 0.23
C PRO A 35 -13.35 -16.15 1.65
N ASN A 36 -12.47 -17.10 1.93
CA ASN A 36 -12.31 -17.78 3.21
C ASN A 36 -11.50 -16.98 4.23
N ILE A 37 -10.96 -15.80 3.86
CA ILE A 37 -10.28 -14.88 4.78
C ILE A 37 -11.27 -13.81 5.22
N ASP A 38 -11.38 -13.59 6.53
CA ASP A 38 -12.04 -12.41 7.08
C ASP A 38 -11.12 -11.19 6.96
N TRP A 39 -11.11 -10.55 5.79
CA TRP A 39 -10.25 -9.40 5.54
C TRP A 39 -10.57 -8.22 6.44
N ARG A 40 -11.84 -8.02 6.79
CA ARG A 40 -12.26 -6.89 7.61
C ARG A 40 -11.82 -7.10 9.05
N GLY A 41 -12.34 -8.14 9.71
CA GLY A 41 -12.17 -8.34 11.14
C GLY A 41 -10.81 -8.90 11.53
N ALA A 42 -10.20 -9.74 10.68
CA ALA A 42 -8.94 -10.39 11.02
C ALA A 42 -7.69 -9.65 10.48
N VAL A 43 -7.83 -8.73 9.51
CA VAL A 43 -6.68 -8.06 8.87
C VAL A 43 -6.79 -6.54 8.96
N ILE A 44 -7.84 -5.94 8.39
CA ILE A 44 -7.94 -4.49 8.21
C ILE A 44 -8.17 -3.78 9.54
N GLU A 45 -9.21 -4.16 10.30
CA GLU A 45 -9.53 -3.49 11.56
C GLU A 45 -8.38 -3.56 12.58
N PRO A 46 -7.75 -4.73 12.83
CA PRO A 46 -6.59 -4.81 13.72
C PRO A 46 -5.42 -3.94 13.26
N THR A 47 -5.11 -3.94 11.96
CA THR A 47 -3.99 -3.18 11.40
C THR A 47 -4.23 -1.66 11.49
N VAL A 48 -5.44 -1.20 11.16
CA VAL A 48 -5.79 0.22 11.24
C VAL A 48 -5.79 0.68 12.69
N ASN A 49 -6.37 -0.10 13.61
CA ASN A 49 -6.39 0.26 15.03
C ASN A 49 -4.98 0.36 15.59
N MET A 50 -4.10 -0.60 15.28
CA MET A 50 -2.70 -0.55 15.68
C MET A 50 -2.00 0.70 15.11
N TYR A 51 -2.22 1.06 13.85
CA TYR A 51 -1.64 2.26 13.25
C TYR A 51 -2.03 3.55 13.98
N PHE A 52 -3.29 3.70 14.35
CA PHE A 52 -3.73 4.86 15.12
C PHE A 52 -3.20 4.83 16.55
N ASP A 53 -3.19 3.66 17.19
CA ASP A 53 -2.65 3.50 18.53
C ASP A 53 -1.15 3.81 18.60
N LEU A 54 -0.38 3.45 17.56
CA LEU A 54 1.03 3.86 17.43
C LEU A 54 1.17 5.39 17.43
N LYS A 55 0.27 6.12 16.77
CA LYS A 55 0.31 7.59 16.74
C LYS A 55 -0.14 8.25 18.03
N GLU A 56 -1.11 7.65 18.71
CA GLU A 56 -1.72 8.23 19.91
C GLU A 56 -0.96 7.91 21.19
N LYS A 57 -0.27 6.75 21.25
CA LYS A 57 0.29 6.19 22.48
C LYS A 57 1.82 6.20 22.56
N LEU A 58 2.51 6.41 21.45
CA LEU A 58 3.97 6.49 21.43
C LEU A 58 4.40 7.95 21.36
N ASP A 59 5.57 8.24 21.93
CA ASP A 59 6.28 9.47 21.61
C ASP A 59 6.75 9.45 20.15
N GLN A 60 7.09 10.64 19.65
CA GLN A 60 7.44 10.82 18.25
C GLN A 60 8.67 10.00 17.85
N ASP A 61 9.72 9.95 18.68
CA ASP A 61 10.97 9.27 18.36
C ASP A 61 10.76 7.75 18.28
N THR A 62 10.03 7.18 19.25
CA THR A 62 9.69 5.76 19.25
C THR A 62 8.81 5.39 18.05
N ARG A 63 7.80 6.22 17.73
CA ARG A 63 6.93 6.01 16.56
C ARG A 63 7.73 6.02 15.27
N GLU A 64 8.52 7.07 15.02
CA GLU A 64 9.27 7.23 13.78
C GLU A 64 10.31 6.11 13.61
N LYS A 65 10.95 5.68 14.70
CA LYS A 65 11.84 4.52 14.68
C LYS A 65 11.10 3.24 14.30
N HIS A 66 9.93 2.97 14.90
CA HIS A 66 9.12 1.80 14.58
C HIS A 66 8.66 1.83 13.11
N GLU A 67 8.13 2.96 12.64
CA GLU A 67 7.68 3.15 11.25
C GLU A 67 8.84 2.96 10.26
N TYR A 68 10.01 3.55 10.54
CA TYR A 68 11.22 3.35 9.73
C TYR A 68 11.62 1.88 9.66
N LEU A 69 11.65 1.17 10.78
CA LEU A 69 11.99 -0.27 10.80
C LEU A 69 10.99 -1.07 9.96
N PHE A 70 9.70 -0.75 10.02
CA PHE A 70 8.68 -1.38 9.18
C PHE A 70 8.88 -1.12 7.69
N GLU A 71 9.23 0.11 7.31
CA GLU A 71 9.60 0.41 5.93
C GLU A 71 10.83 -0.40 5.49
N GLN A 72 11.84 -0.54 6.35
CA GLN A 72 13.02 -1.36 6.06
C GLN A 72 12.67 -2.84 5.92
N ILE A 73 11.73 -3.38 6.71
CA ILE A 73 11.22 -4.74 6.53
C ILE A 73 10.70 -4.90 5.10
N LEU A 74 9.82 -3.99 4.65
CA LEU A 74 9.21 -4.03 3.31
C LEU A 74 10.25 -3.94 2.19
N VAL A 75 11.27 -3.11 2.34
CA VAL A 75 12.38 -2.98 1.37
C VAL A 75 13.23 -4.25 1.30
N HIS A 76 13.44 -4.92 2.44
CA HIS A 76 14.31 -6.09 2.56
C HIS A 76 13.55 -7.42 2.66
N LEU A 77 12.28 -7.48 2.24
CA LEU A 77 11.47 -8.71 2.28
C LEU A 77 12.06 -9.88 1.47
N ASP A 78 12.93 -9.60 0.49
CA ASP A 78 13.65 -10.63 -0.26
C ASP A 78 14.85 -11.23 0.51
N GLU A 79 15.29 -10.56 1.58
CA GLU A 79 16.41 -10.96 2.46
C GLU A 79 15.86 -11.48 3.79
N SER A 80 15.39 -12.74 3.83
CA SER A 80 14.64 -13.32 4.96
C SER A 80 15.26 -13.04 6.34
N ASP A 81 16.56 -13.33 6.52
CA ASP A 81 17.24 -13.13 7.81
C ASP A 81 17.25 -11.66 8.25
N LYS A 82 17.39 -10.75 7.27
CA LYS A 82 17.42 -9.31 7.54
C LYS A 82 16.03 -8.77 7.84
N ALA A 83 15.02 -9.19 7.08
CA ALA A 83 13.63 -8.82 7.33
C ALA A 83 13.17 -9.30 8.71
N GLU A 84 13.52 -10.53 9.10
CA GLU A 84 13.18 -11.07 10.41
C GLU A 84 13.90 -10.33 11.54
N LYS A 85 15.19 -10.01 11.37
CA LYS A 85 15.92 -9.18 12.35
C LYS A 85 15.25 -7.82 12.54
N LEU A 86 14.93 -7.13 11.44
CA LEU A 86 14.25 -5.83 11.47
C LEU A 86 12.86 -5.92 12.11
N PHE A 87 12.13 -7.02 11.90
CA PHE A 87 10.85 -7.28 12.55
C PHE A 87 11.00 -7.35 14.08
N TRP A 88 11.98 -8.09 14.58
CA TRP A 88 12.23 -8.17 16.01
C TRP A 88 12.69 -6.84 16.61
N GLU A 89 13.51 -6.07 15.89
CA GLU A 89 13.90 -4.71 16.30
C GLU A 89 12.70 -3.75 16.33
N ALA A 90 11.78 -3.84 15.37
CA ALA A 90 10.55 -3.05 15.36
C ALA A 90 9.68 -3.37 16.58
N ARG A 91 9.51 -4.67 16.87
CA ARG A 91 8.79 -5.14 18.07
C ARG A 91 9.45 -4.64 19.36
N GLU A 92 10.78 -4.64 19.43
CA GLU A 92 11.53 -4.19 20.61
C GLU A 92 11.25 -2.71 20.95
N CYS A 93 11.02 -1.87 19.94
CA CYS A 93 10.62 -0.47 20.15
C CYS A 93 9.31 -0.34 20.96
N LEU A 94 8.47 -1.37 20.98
CA LEU A 94 7.18 -1.37 21.65
C LEU A 94 7.21 -1.92 23.07
N VAL A 95 8.36 -2.42 23.58
CA VAL A 95 8.46 -3.03 24.92
C VAL A 95 8.03 -2.10 26.05
N GLY A 96 8.27 -0.79 25.90
CA GLY A 96 7.80 0.24 26.84
C GLY A 96 6.30 0.55 26.77
N HIS A 97 5.59 0.01 25.77
CA HIS A 97 4.19 0.32 25.44
C HIS A 97 3.36 -0.99 25.38
N PRO A 98 3.06 -1.62 26.52
CA PRO A 98 2.54 -3.00 26.57
C PRO A 98 1.21 -3.20 25.82
N ASP A 99 0.32 -2.20 25.82
CA ASP A 99 -0.96 -2.29 25.10
C ASP A 99 -0.77 -2.33 23.58
N VAL A 100 0.21 -1.56 23.07
CA VAL A 100 0.53 -1.51 21.63
C VAL A 100 1.33 -2.74 21.23
N LEU A 101 2.28 -3.18 22.06
CA LEU A 101 3.00 -4.43 21.86
C LEU A 101 2.05 -5.64 21.80
N LYS A 102 1.04 -5.70 22.67
CA LYS A 102 0.05 -6.77 22.62
C LYS A 102 -0.74 -6.79 21.32
N GLN A 103 -1.10 -5.61 20.79
CA GLN A 103 -1.78 -5.52 19.49
C GLN A 103 -0.85 -5.95 18.36
N PHE A 104 0.39 -5.50 18.39
CA PHE A 104 1.43 -5.89 17.43
C PHE A 104 1.58 -7.42 17.36
N ASP A 105 1.74 -8.04 18.52
CA ASP A 105 1.87 -9.49 18.64
C ASP A 105 0.62 -10.18 18.11
N ALA A 106 -0.58 -9.71 18.48
CA ALA A 106 -1.83 -10.28 17.99
C ALA A 106 -2.01 -10.18 16.46
N VAL A 107 -1.44 -9.15 15.82
CA VAL A 107 -1.52 -8.96 14.36
C VAL A 107 -0.51 -9.87 13.64
N TYR A 108 0.73 -9.94 14.11
CA TYR A 108 1.82 -10.53 13.35
C TYR A 108 2.31 -11.89 13.87
N ILE A 109 2.25 -12.11 15.18
CA ILE A 109 2.80 -13.29 15.84
C ILE A 109 1.67 -14.26 16.18
N ARG A 110 1.77 -15.48 15.67
CA ARG A 110 0.82 -16.56 15.98
C ARG A 110 1.56 -17.76 16.52
N ASP A 111 0.96 -18.43 17.50
CA ASP A 111 1.55 -19.63 18.12
C ASP A 111 1.75 -20.78 17.12
N ASP A 112 0.93 -20.83 16.06
CA ASP A 112 0.97 -21.88 15.03
C ASP A 112 1.80 -21.52 13.79
N ARG A 113 2.39 -20.33 13.73
CA ARG A 113 3.09 -19.83 12.55
C ARG A 113 4.34 -19.01 12.91
N PRO A 114 5.54 -19.49 12.54
CA PRO A 114 6.78 -18.72 12.70
C PRO A 114 6.75 -17.37 11.98
N VAL A 115 7.50 -16.38 12.50
CA VAL A 115 7.62 -15.04 11.89
C VAL A 115 8.21 -15.11 10.48
N SER A 116 9.22 -15.96 10.25
CA SER A 116 9.80 -16.19 8.92
C SER A 116 8.75 -16.57 7.88
N VAL A 117 7.83 -17.49 8.23
CA VAL A 117 6.72 -17.91 7.36
C VAL A 117 5.74 -16.75 7.12
N MET A 118 5.46 -15.94 8.15
CA MET A 118 4.61 -14.75 7.99
C MET A 118 5.23 -13.73 7.03
N LEU A 119 6.54 -13.48 7.12
CA LEU A 119 7.26 -12.56 6.23
C LEU A 119 7.29 -13.07 4.78
N GLU A 120 7.47 -14.37 4.58
CA GLU A 120 7.36 -15.00 3.26
C GLU A 120 5.94 -14.84 2.69
N GLN A 121 4.90 -15.07 3.50
CA GLN A 121 3.52 -14.86 3.09
C GLN A 121 3.25 -13.39 2.71
N LEU A 122 3.80 -12.44 3.46
CA LEU A 122 3.69 -11.01 3.16
C LEU A 122 4.37 -10.68 1.82
N ARG A 123 5.57 -11.21 1.58
CA ARG A 123 6.30 -11.06 0.31
C ARG A 123 5.46 -11.55 -0.88
N GLU A 124 4.93 -12.77 -0.79
CA GLU A 124 4.11 -13.35 -1.87
C GLU A 124 2.79 -12.57 -2.07
N ALA A 125 2.17 -12.09 -0.99
CA ALA A 125 0.99 -11.24 -1.08
C ALA A 125 1.27 -9.91 -1.79
N LEU A 126 2.42 -9.29 -1.55
CA LEU A 126 2.82 -8.05 -2.22
C LEU A 126 3.12 -8.26 -3.70
N LYS A 127 3.78 -9.36 -4.07
CA LYS A 127 3.98 -9.76 -5.48
C LYS A 127 2.65 -9.97 -6.19
N LEU A 128 1.72 -10.70 -5.55
CA LEU A 128 0.39 -10.91 -6.10
C LEU A 128 -0.35 -9.60 -6.30
N LYS A 129 -0.31 -8.69 -5.31
CA LYS A 129 -0.89 -7.36 -5.42
C LYS A 129 -0.30 -6.57 -6.59
N ALA A 130 1.02 -6.57 -6.76
CA ALA A 130 1.67 -5.90 -7.88
C ALA A 130 1.19 -6.45 -9.23
N ALA A 131 1.18 -7.79 -9.38
CA ALA A 131 0.70 -8.44 -10.60
C ALA A 131 -0.78 -8.13 -10.91
N MET A 132 -1.63 -8.07 -9.88
CA MET A 132 -3.04 -7.66 -10.03
C MET A 132 -3.18 -6.21 -10.52
N VAL A 133 -2.36 -5.29 -10.01
CA VAL A 133 -2.35 -3.88 -10.42
C VAL A 133 -1.86 -3.72 -11.87
N GLU A 134 -0.79 -4.42 -12.25
CA GLU A 134 -0.24 -4.39 -13.62
C GLU A 134 -1.25 -4.90 -14.65
N LYS A 135 -1.98 -5.97 -14.33
CA LYS A 135 -3.03 -6.53 -15.19
C LYS A 135 -4.16 -5.52 -15.42
N MET A 136 -4.55 -4.74 -14.41
CA MET A 136 -5.61 -3.74 -14.54
C MET A 136 -5.17 -2.51 -15.36
N GLY A 137 -3.90 -2.11 -15.24
CA GLY A 137 -3.33 -1.08 -16.13
C GLY A 137 -3.31 -1.52 -17.60
N SER A 138 -3.12 -2.82 -17.84
CA SER A 138 -3.11 -3.40 -19.18
C SER A 138 -4.52 -3.59 -19.76
N ASP A 139 -5.47 -4.07 -18.95
CA ASP A 139 -6.88 -4.29 -19.36
C ASP A 139 -7.63 -2.98 -19.64
N SER A 140 -7.19 -1.86 -19.04
CA SER A 140 -7.72 -0.53 -19.33
C SER A 140 -7.12 0.11 -20.59
N SER A 141 -5.97 -0.37 -21.07
CA SER A 141 -5.31 0.13 -22.30
C SER A 141 -5.76 -0.60 -23.58
N SER A 142 -6.47 -1.73 -23.49
CA SER A 142 -6.87 -2.53 -24.66
C SER A 142 -8.22 -2.13 -25.26
N LYS A 143 -8.87 -1.06 -24.77
CA LYS A 143 -10.16 -0.56 -25.28
C LYS A 143 -10.02 0.65 -26.23
N VAL A 144 -9.03 0.67 -27.13
CA VAL A 144 -8.98 1.62 -28.25
C VAL A 144 -8.41 0.97 -29.52
N ALA A 145 -9.09 -0.04 -30.05
CA ALA A 145 -8.86 -0.47 -31.44
C ALA A 145 -10.01 -1.33 -31.97
N ALA A 146 -11.07 -0.69 -32.48
CA ALA A 146 -11.86 -1.20 -33.61
C ALA A 146 -12.93 -0.16 -33.99
N GLY A 147 -12.73 0.50 -35.12
CA GLY A 147 -13.70 1.45 -35.66
C GLY A 147 -13.17 2.24 -36.86
N THR A 148 -12.78 1.56 -37.93
CA THR A 148 -12.45 2.17 -39.22
C THR A 148 -13.75 2.57 -39.94
N SER A 149 -13.89 3.83 -40.35
CA SER A 149 -14.38 4.17 -41.71
C SER A 149 -14.07 5.61 -42.12
N VAL A 150 -13.19 5.70 -43.12
CA VAL A 150 -13.05 6.66 -44.23
C VAL A 150 -14.13 7.73 -44.41
N GLY A 151 -13.68 8.97 -44.62
CA GLY A 151 -14.43 10.04 -45.31
C GLY A 151 -13.49 11.18 -45.73
N GLN A 152 -13.13 11.24 -47.02
CA GLN A 152 -12.32 12.30 -47.64
C GLN A 152 -13.18 13.55 -47.89
N ASN A 153 -12.66 14.77 -47.65
CA ASN A 153 -12.52 15.82 -48.68
C ASN A 153 -12.01 17.20 -48.14
N LYS A 154 -10.83 17.57 -48.64
CA LYS A 154 -10.33 18.86 -49.19
C LYS A 154 -11.04 20.19 -48.89
N GLU A 155 -10.27 21.17 -48.39
CA GLU A 155 -9.95 22.52 -48.97
C GLU A 155 -9.09 23.30 -47.95
N ALA A 156 -7.81 23.62 -48.21
CA ALA A 156 -7.26 24.76 -48.96
C ALA A 156 -7.24 26.11 -48.20
N VAL A 157 -6.10 26.34 -47.50
CA VAL A 157 -5.28 27.56 -47.37
C VAL A 157 -5.96 28.95 -47.38
N LEU A 158 -5.70 29.76 -46.34
CA LEU A 158 -5.17 31.12 -46.52
C LEU A 158 -4.51 31.70 -45.25
N PHE A 159 -3.42 32.41 -45.53
CA PHE A 159 -2.46 33.10 -44.68
C PHE A 159 -3.07 34.21 -43.82
N GLY A 160 -2.47 34.48 -42.66
CA GLY A 160 -2.77 35.64 -41.83
C GLY A 160 -1.69 35.89 -40.79
N THR A 161 -0.58 36.49 -41.24
CA THR A 161 0.50 37.05 -40.41
C THR A 161 -0.03 38.23 -39.58
N GLY A 162 0.41 38.36 -38.32
CA GLY A 162 0.13 39.54 -37.51
C GLY A 162 0.72 39.47 -36.12
N GLU A 163 1.99 39.84 -35.99
CA GLU A 163 2.59 40.31 -34.74
C GLU A 163 1.78 41.48 -34.16
N SER A 164 1.65 41.54 -32.83
CA SER A 164 2.18 42.63 -31.98
C SER A 164 1.56 42.64 -30.58
N SER A 165 2.45 42.46 -29.60
CA SER A 165 2.63 43.27 -28.38
C SER A 165 1.40 43.82 -27.62
N ASN A 166 1.26 43.45 -26.34
CA ASN A 166 1.73 44.26 -25.20
C ASN A 166 1.22 43.72 -23.86
N ILE A 167 2.17 43.63 -22.91
CA ILE A 167 2.09 43.74 -21.44
C ILE A 167 1.12 42.80 -20.71
#